data_AF-A0A1J4MUS6-F1
#
_entry.id   AF-A0A1J4MUS6-F1
#
_cell.length_a   1.000
_cell.length_b   1.000
_cell.length_c   1.000
_cell.angle_alpha   90.00
_cell.angle_beta   90.00
_cell.angle_gamma   90.00
#
_symmetry.space_group_name_H-M   'P 1'
#
loop_
_entity.id
_entity.type
_entity.pdbx_description
1 polymer ?
#
loop_
_entity_poly.entity_id
_entity_poly.type
_entity_poly.pdbx_seq_one_letter_code
_entity_poly.pdbx_strand_id
1 'polypeptide(L)'
;MELKVLGESQSKSIYYNCKERFYDIDWLKIVAVWLVILVHVIQYLRILNINISETQIIISTRMIVFFLQFGMPIFFYSSGRVSFKSKKFNFYTFFKKKVLRLLVPLAIGYFTILPLTHYISFGRRPCVNYIDVLNCSYFEYYIEYIKDFSCHGFEWLWFLALLAITNILFYPFAVILANTNANLNVKNNDVGILTFIFCLLISICFGPIIAFCYDLNPIFAIGLSLPYIITVMSSFVIRYSLIRKKELLYLTAISFILSTLVISFYGNLGNSSQRNIKNNLSNALRGTFSQITTYNKGINISFRRGILVNLDGRKMFLAIIYYIAFFAVGYIDGTIRYINSNECSQIFYYQIESERDKEKVNNRQDHNYQLLSYAKTQLKLSPVHSDLSIGIIASIPGSFRPFIIFISVALGILSLSLKFKNIGYMWSYPLYEDSQSAMLYVTGSWIFVFGLSLISEIYMNSEFNPILYKHFITSSIIFYIVHMFWLEACLSYLIIPYNITFDYSIFIVFISVIGLCSLSYFLMTRISGLCTLFGVSISLSDDK
;
A
#
# COMPACT_ATOMS: atom_id res chain seq x y z
N MET A 1 -26.04 8.03 33.52
CA MET A 1 -25.36 9.09 32.75
C MET A 1 -26.11 10.39 33.04
N GLU A 2 -25.71 11.09 34.10
CA GLU A 2 -26.37 12.32 34.54
C GLU A 2 -25.90 13.50 33.68
N LEU A 3 -26.83 14.06 32.91
CA LEU A 3 -26.64 15.30 32.17
C LEU A 3 -26.90 16.47 33.13
N LYS A 4 -25.84 17.03 33.70
CA LYS A 4 -25.88 18.28 34.45
C LYS A 4 -26.05 19.44 33.46
N VAL A 5 -27.25 20.00 33.42
CA VAL A 5 -27.58 21.20 32.64
C VAL A 5 -27.15 22.42 33.45
N LEU A 6 -26.00 23.01 33.09
CA LEU A 6 -25.58 24.32 33.60
C LEU A 6 -26.11 25.41 32.66
N GLY A 7 -26.73 26.43 33.26
CA GLY A 7 -27.37 27.55 32.60
C GLY A 7 -26.39 28.57 31.97
N GLU A 8 -26.95 29.27 30.99
CA GLU A 8 -26.53 30.54 30.34
C GLU A 8 -25.25 30.60 29.47
N SER A 9 -25.51 30.38 28.18
CA SER A 9 -25.25 31.28 27.04
C SER A 9 -23.82 31.52 26.55
N GLN A 10 -23.05 30.45 26.41
CA GLN A 10 -22.27 30.27 25.17
C GLN A 10 -22.75 28.96 24.56
N SER A 11 -23.47 29.03 23.44
CA SER A 11 -23.80 27.85 22.65
C SER A 11 -22.51 27.29 22.04
N LYS A 12 -21.70 26.63 22.88
CA LYS A 12 -20.67 25.71 22.45
C LYS A 12 -21.42 24.63 21.69
N SER A 13 -21.49 24.79 20.37
CA SER A 13 -21.92 23.75 19.47
C SER A 13 -21.10 22.52 19.83
N ILE A 14 -21.77 21.52 20.41
CA ILE A 14 -21.18 20.22 20.67
C ILE A 14 -21.02 19.60 19.28
N TYR A 15 -19.91 19.96 18.62
CA TYR A 15 -19.46 19.24 17.45
C TYR A 15 -19.08 17.85 17.95
N TYR A 16 -19.99 16.89 17.75
CA TYR A 16 -19.68 15.47 17.85
C TYR A 16 -18.61 15.18 16.80
N ASN A 17 -17.35 15.33 17.20
CA ASN A 17 -16.20 14.99 16.39
C ASN A 17 -16.08 13.47 16.41
N CYS A 18 -17.04 12.79 15.79
CA CYS A 18 -17.00 11.36 15.60
C CYS A 18 -15.85 11.12 14.63
N LYS A 19 -14.67 10.80 15.19
CA LYS A 19 -13.51 10.40 14.41
C LYS A 19 -13.78 9.01 13.89
N GLU A 20 -14.62 8.93 12.88
CA GLU A 20 -15.12 7.68 12.33
C GLU A 20 -13.93 6.82 11.90
N ARG A 21 -13.82 5.62 12.47
CA ARG A 21 -12.82 4.63 12.09
C ARG A 21 -13.27 3.98 10.78
N PHE A 22 -12.32 3.69 9.88
CA PHE A 22 -12.65 3.02 8.63
C PHE A 22 -12.55 1.51 8.83
N TYR A 23 -13.68 0.89 9.14
CA TYR A 23 -13.78 -0.55 9.42
C TYR A 23 -13.44 -1.36 8.17
N ASP A 24 -13.96 -0.93 7.01
CA ASP A 24 -13.69 -1.49 5.69
C ASP A 24 -12.19 -1.65 5.43
N ILE A 25 -11.42 -0.57 5.61
CA ILE A 25 -9.98 -0.58 5.31
C ILE A 25 -9.21 -1.49 6.27
N ASP A 26 -9.60 -1.54 7.53
CA ASP A 26 -8.94 -2.40 8.50
C ASP A 26 -9.19 -3.89 8.19
N TRP A 27 -10.42 -4.25 7.80
CA TRP A 27 -10.73 -5.60 7.33
C TRP A 27 -9.99 -5.96 6.04
N LEU A 28 -9.92 -5.04 5.08
CA LEU A 28 -9.23 -5.25 3.82
C LEU A 28 -7.73 -5.57 4.04
N LYS A 29 -7.10 -4.93 5.04
CA LYS A 29 -5.71 -5.24 5.43
C LYS A 29 -5.58 -6.62 6.07
N ILE A 30 -6.52 -7.02 6.93
CA ILE A 30 -6.51 -8.35 7.57
C ILE A 30 -6.58 -9.44 6.49
N VAL A 31 -7.53 -9.31 5.55
CA VAL A 31 -7.67 -10.23 4.41
C VAL A 31 -6.41 -10.26 3.56
N ALA A 32 -5.81 -9.11 3.28
CA ALA A 32 -4.56 -9.03 2.52
C ALA A 32 -3.39 -9.77 3.21
N VAL A 33 -3.30 -9.70 4.55
CA VAL A 33 -2.27 -10.46 5.30
C VAL A 33 -2.48 -11.95 5.15
N TRP A 34 -3.72 -12.45 5.32
CA TRP A 34 -4.00 -13.87 5.18
C TRP A 34 -3.76 -14.39 3.76
N LEU A 35 -4.10 -13.57 2.76
CA LEU A 35 -3.85 -13.89 1.36
C LEU A 35 -2.36 -13.96 1.04
N VAL A 36 -1.54 -13.06 1.59
CA VAL A 36 -0.08 -13.14 1.46
C VAL A 36 0.47 -14.41 2.11
N ILE A 37 -0.03 -14.80 3.28
CA ILE A 37 0.35 -16.08 3.92
C ILE A 37 0.02 -17.25 2.99
N LEU A 38 -1.19 -17.28 2.42
CA LEU A 38 -1.60 -18.34 1.47
C LEU A 38 -0.68 -18.39 0.25
N VAL A 39 -0.34 -17.24 -0.34
CA VAL A 39 0.59 -17.17 -1.48
C VAL A 39 1.94 -17.73 -1.12
N HIS A 40 2.50 -17.36 0.04
CA HIS A 40 3.78 -17.89 0.50
C HIS A 40 3.72 -19.40 0.71
N VAL A 41 2.63 -19.94 1.28
CA VAL A 41 2.45 -21.39 1.43
C VAL A 41 2.51 -22.10 0.08
N ILE A 42 1.71 -21.65 -0.88
CA ILE A 42 1.66 -22.25 -2.23
C ILE A 42 3.03 -22.13 -2.92
N GLN A 43 3.67 -20.97 -2.81
CA GLN A 43 4.97 -20.70 -3.43
C GLN A 43 6.08 -21.59 -2.86
N TYR A 44 6.18 -21.72 -1.54
CA TYR A 44 7.23 -22.51 -0.91
C TYR A 44 7.03 -24.01 -1.13
N LEU A 45 5.79 -24.50 -1.06
CA LEU A 45 5.50 -25.90 -1.39
C LEU A 45 5.88 -26.22 -2.84
N ARG A 46 5.62 -25.30 -3.77
CA ARG A 46 6.07 -25.42 -5.15
C ARG A 46 7.60 -25.43 -5.27
N ILE A 47 8.31 -24.56 -4.56
CA ILE A 47 9.79 -24.51 -4.57
C ILE A 47 10.40 -25.82 -4.06
N LEU A 48 9.80 -26.42 -3.03
CA LEU A 48 10.25 -27.71 -2.49
C LEU A 48 10.07 -28.87 -3.49
N ASN A 49 9.12 -28.74 -4.43
CA ASN A 49 8.86 -29.72 -5.48
C ASN A 49 8.58 -31.16 -4.94
N ILE A 50 8.01 -31.28 -3.74
CA ILE A 50 7.72 -32.55 -3.09
C ILE A 50 6.38 -33.08 -3.59
N ASN A 51 6.40 -34.23 -4.28
CA ASN A 51 5.21 -34.94 -4.77
C ASN A 51 4.22 -34.06 -5.54
N ILE A 52 4.71 -33.09 -6.31
CA ILE A 52 3.89 -32.18 -7.10
C ILE A 52 3.86 -32.64 -8.56
N SER A 53 2.66 -32.82 -9.10
CA SER A 53 2.45 -33.10 -10.53
C SER A 53 2.62 -31.84 -11.38
N GLU A 54 2.89 -32.02 -12.68
CA GLU A 54 2.99 -30.89 -13.63
C GLU A 54 1.72 -30.03 -13.64
N THR A 55 0.54 -30.67 -13.57
CA THR A 55 -0.74 -29.98 -13.48
C THR A 55 -0.84 -29.12 -12.22
N GLN A 56 -0.39 -29.62 -11.06
CA GLN A 56 -0.35 -28.85 -9.81
C GLN A 56 0.65 -27.69 -9.87
N ILE A 57 1.81 -27.85 -10.53
CA ILE A 57 2.76 -26.75 -10.77
C ILE A 57 2.10 -25.63 -11.58
N ILE A 58 1.37 -25.98 -12.64
CA ILE A 58 0.66 -25.00 -13.46
C ILE A 58 -0.40 -24.29 -12.63
N ILE A 59 -1.30 -25.04 -11.98
CA ILE A 59 -2.40 -24.47 -11.18
C ILE A 59 -1.86 -23.57 -10.07
N SER A 60 -0.88 -24.04 -9.29
CA SER A 60 -0.27 -23.25 -8.20
C SER A 60 0.38 -21.97 -8.71
N THR A 61 1.05 -22.02 -9.87
CA THR A 61 1.56 -20.81 -10.53
C THR A 61 0.45 -19.84 -10.89
N ARG A 62 -0.70 -20.32 -11.39
CA ARG A 62 -1.86 -19.46 -11.68
C ARG A 62 -2.40 -18.81 -10.42
N MET A 63 -2.53 -19.57 -9.33
CA MET A 63 -3.00 -19.04 -8.05
C MET A 63 -2.05 -17.95 -7.52
N ILE A 64 -0.74 -18.18 -7.55
CA ILE A 64 0.26 -17.20 -7.10
C ILE A 64 0.13 -15.91 -7.92
N VAL A 65 0.13 -16.01 -9.26
CA VAL A 65 -0.01 -14.87 -10.17
C VAL A 65 -1.30 -14.09 -9.89
N PHE A 66 -2.41 -14.80 -9.71
CA PHE A 66 -3.71 -14.21 -9.43
C PHE A 66 -3.70 -13.40 -8.12
N PHE A 67 -3.23 -14.02 -7.03
CA PHE A 67 -3.22 -13.37 -5.72
C PHE A 67 -2.20 -12.23 -5.63
N LEU A 68 -1.05 -12.35 -6.29
CA LEU A 68 -0.06 -11.26 -6.38
C LEU A 68 -0.58 -10.04 -7.15
N GLN A 69 -1.56 -10.23 -8.04
CA GLN A 69 -2.15 -9.16 -8.83
C GLN A 69 -2.79 -8.08 -7.95
N PHE A 70 -3.40 -8.44 -6.82
CA PHE A 70 -4.07 -7.47 -5.96
C PHE A 70 -3.57 -7.45 -4.52
N GLY A 71 -2.88 -8.50 -4.04
CA GLY A 71 -2.41 -8.59 -2.65
C GLY A 71 -1.59 -7.38 -2.21
N MET A 72 -0.42 -7.17 -2.84
CA MET A 72 0.45 -6.01 -2.51
C MET A 72 -0.17 -4.66 -2.89
N PRO A 73 -0.79 -4.48 -4.06
CA PRO A 73 -1.49 -3.24 -4.41
C PRO A 73 -2.53 -2.79 -3.36
N ILE A 74 -3.32 -3.71 -2.81
CA ILE A 74 -4.30 -3.43 -1.77
C ILE A 74 -3.65 -2.87 -0.50
N PHE A 75 -2.50 -3.41 -0.07
CA PHE A 75 -1.80 -2.90 1.10
C PHE A 75 -1.38 -1.44 0.95
N PHE A 76 -0.80 -1.09 -0.21
CA PHE A 76 -0.36 0.27 -0.47
C PHE A 76 -1.54 1.23 -0.62
N TYR A 77 -2.55 0.84 -1.40
CA TYR A 77 -3.79 1.61 -1.56
C TYR A 77 -4.49 1.88 -0.22
N SER A 78 -4.72 0.83 0.57
CA SER A 78 -5.33 0.93 1.91
C SER A 78 -4.50 1.78 2.87
N SER A 79 -3.17 1.71 2.78
CA SER A 79 -2.29 2.52 3.61
C SER A 79 -2.30 3.99 3.21
N GLY A 80 -2.41 4.28 1.91
CA GLY A 80 -2.66 5.62 1.38
C GLY A 80 -3.97 6.19 1.93
N ARG A 81 -5.07 5.43 1.81
CA ARG A 81 -6.40 5.82 2.33
C ARG A 81 -6.41 6.08 3.83
N VAL A 82 -5.57 5.44 4.65
CA VAL A 82 -5.51 5.76 6.09
C VAL A 82 -4.61 6.95 6.37
N SER A 83 -3.62 7.22 5.53
CA SER A 83 -2.58 8.21 5.81
C SER A 83 -3.10 9.65 5.82
N PHE A 84 -4.12 9.98 5.03
CA PHE A 84 -4.71 11.34 5.00
C PHE A 84 -5.34 11.76 6.34
N LYS A 85 -5.72 10.80 7.21
CA LYS A 85 -6.30 11.11 8.53
C LYS A 85 -5.30 11.74 9.50
N SER A 86 -4.01 11.78 9.16
CA SER A 86 -2.95 12.35 9.99
C SER A 86 -2.94 13.89 9.93
N LYS A 87 -4.05 14.54 10.29
CA LYS A 87 -4.34 15.95 9.96
C LYS A 87 -3.63 17.04 10.77
N LYS A 88 -2.93 16.70 11.87
CA LYS A 88 -2.57 17.72 12.88
C LYS A 88 -1.21 17.50 13.55
N PHE A 89 -0.18 17.12 12.81
CA PHE A 89 1.10 16.84 13.43
C PHE A 89 2.23 17.64 12.81
N ASN A 90 3.03 18.26 13.68
CA ASN A 90 4.43 18.57 13.42
C ASN A 90 5.07 17.35 12.72
N PHE A 91 5.91 17.61 11.69
CA PHE A 91 6.62 16.56 10.95
C PHE A 91 7.32 15.59 11.90
N TYR A 92 7.93 16.09 12.97
CA TYR A 92 8.58 15.26 13.98
C TYR A 92 7.63 14.24 14.63
N THR A 93 6.43 14.67 15.01
CA THR A 93 5.42 13.78 15.62
C THR A 93 4.89 12.77 14.61
N PHE A 94 4.70 13.18 13.35
CA PHE A 94 4.34 12.27 12.27
C PHE A 94 5.44 11.21 12.04
N PHE A 95 6.68 11.67 11.86
CA PHE A 95 7.85 10.83 11.62
C PHE A 95 8.04 9.84 12.77
N LYS A 96 8.08 10.30 14.03
CA LYS A 96 8.19 9.44 15.22
C LYS A 96 7.13 8.34 15.25
N LYS A 97 5.86 8.68 14.94
CA LYS A 97 4.77 7.68 14.88
C LYS A 97 4.99 6.64 13.79
N LYS A 98 5.50 7.04 12.61
CA LYS A 98 5.78 6.11 11.51
C LYS A 98 7.01 5.24 11.81
N VAL A 99 8.07 5.82 12.38
CA VAL A 99 9.26 5.08 12.82
C VAL A 99 8.87 4.01 13.84
N LEU A 100 8.15 4.39 14.90
CA LEU A 100 7.73 3.44 15.96
C LEU A 100 6.78 2.35 15.44
N ARG A 101 5.93 2.66 14.46
CA ARG A 101 4.94 1.71 13.94
C ARG A 101 5.47 0.81 12.82
N LEU A 102 6.46 1.25 12.05
CA LEU A 102 6.92 0.55 10.85
C LEU A 102 8.40 0.17 10.92
N LEU A 103 9.30 1.11 11.25
CA LEU A 103 10.74 0.85 11.26
C LEU A 103 11.21 0.07 12.48
N VAL A 104 10.62 0.28 13.66
CA VAL A 104 10.96 -0.51 14.84
C VAL A 104 10.55 -1.99 14.65
N PRO A 105 9.31 -2.32 14.22
CA PRO A 105 8.94 -3.70 13.94
C PRO A 105 9.76 -4.33 12.81
N LEU A 106 10.12 -3.53 11.79
CA LEU A 106 11.04 -3.96 10.72
C LEU A 106 12.42 -4.35 11.30
N ALA A 107 13.02 -3.48 12.10
CA ALA A 107 14.34 -3.74 12.69
C ALA A 107 14.31 -4.99 13.57
N ILE A 108 13.27 -5.13 14.40
CA ILE A 108 13.11 -6.30 15.28
C ILE A 108 12.92 -7.57 14.44
N GLY A 109 12.02 -7.54 13.46
CA GLY A 109 11.81 -8.66 12.54
C GLY A 109 13.11 -9.06 11.82
N TYR A 110 13.88 -8.08 11.35
CA TYR A 110 15.14 -8.31 10.64
C TYR A 110 16.24 -8.88 11.54
N PHE A 111 16.44 -8.36 12.75
CA PHE A 111 17.51 -8.80 13.65
C PHE A 111 17.15 -10.02 14.50
N THR A 112 15.89 -10.46 14.52
CA THR A 112 15.48 -11.62 15.34
C THR A 112 14.83 -12.71 14.50
N ILE A 113 13.67 -12.41 13.90
CA ILE A 113 12.83 -13.40 13.21
C ILE A 113 13.49 -13.88 11.91
N LEU A 114 14.08 -12.99 11.13
CA LEU A 114 14.63 -13.32 9.81
C LEU A 114 15.82 -14.30 9.90
N PRO A 115 16.87 -14.06 10.72
CA PRO A 115 17.96 -15.03 10.91
C PRO A 115 17.46 -16.37 11.44
N LEU A 116 16.48 -16.37 12.35
CA LEU A 116 15.91 -17.61 12.87
C LEU A 116 15.13 -18.40 11.80
N THR A 117 14.35 -17.70 10.96
CA THR A 117 13.64 -18.28 9.80
C THR A 117 14.63 -18.92 8.84
N HIS A 118 15.71 -18.21 8.55
CA HIS A 118 16.79 -18.65 7.69
C HIS A 118 17.52 -19.88 8.22
N TYR A 119 17.85 -19.89 9.51
CA TYR A 119 18.49 -21.01 10.18
C TYR A 119 17.62 -22.29 10.08
N ILE A 120 16.31 -22.18 10.35
CA ILE A 120 15.37 -23.32 10.23
C ILE A 120 15.17 -23.77 8.78
N SER A 121 15.36 -22.88 7.81
CA SER A 121 15.19 -23.21 6.40
C SER A 121 16.32 -24.08 5.84
N PHE A 122 17.41 -24.32 6.57
CA PHE A 122 18.52 -25.24 6.26
C PHE A 122 18.89 -25.32 4.77
N GLY A 123 19.48 -24.25 4.23
CA GLY A 123 20.00 -24.22 2.85
C GLY A 123 18.94 -24.20 1.74
N ARG A 124 17.64 -24.19 2.09
CA ARG A 124 16.54 -24.09 1.11
C ARG A 124 16.30 -22.66 0.63
N ARG A 125 16.87 -21.67 1.31
CA ARG A 125 16.82 -20.27 0.90
C ARG A 125 18.08 -19.88 0.13
N PRO A 126 17.93 -19.00 -0.89
CA PRO A 126 19.09 -18.41 -1.53
C PRO A 126 19.91 -17.64 -0.49
N CYS A 127 21.21 -17.50 -0.73
CA CYS A 127 22.15 -16.75 0.13
C CYS A 127 22.56 -17.41 1.45
N VAL A 128 22.15 -18.65 1.71
CA VAL A 128 22.73 -19.45 2.79
C VAL A 128 23.97 -20.16 2.24
N ASN A 129 25.17 -19.65 2.55
CA ASN A 129 26.41 -20.36 2.22
C ASN A 129 26.38 -21.75 2.88
N TYR A 130 26.66 -22.79 2.10
CA TYR A 130 26.76 -24.20 2.54
C TYR A 130 27.98 -24.44 3.44
N ILE A 131 28.26 -23.56 4.40
CA ILE A 131 28.99 -23.99 5.58
C ILE A 131 28.16 -25.12 6.18
N ASP A 132 28.78 -26.23 6.58
CA ASP A 132 28.09 -27.37 7.20
C ASP A 132 27.26 -26.89 8.39
N VAL A 133 26.01 -26.46 8.16
CA VAL A 133 25.11 -25.88 9.17
C VAL A 133 24.86 -26.89 10.29
N LEU A 134 25.03 -28.18 9.99
CA LEU A 134 25.00 -29.28 10.95
C LEU A 134 26.03 -29.12 12.08
N ASN A 135 27.15 -28.43 11.83
CA ASN A 135 28.24 -28.24 12.79
C ASN A 135 28.38 -26.79 13.28
N CYS A 136 27.70 -25.82 12.66
CA CYS A 136 27.75 -24.42 13.09
C CYS A 136 26.74 -24.12 14.19
N SER A 137 27.20 -23.41 15.22
CA SER A 137 26.30 -22.85 16.23
C SER A 137 25.41 -21.77 15.61
N TYR A 138 24.19 -21.57 16.15
CA TYR A 138 23.29 -20.50 15.71
C TYR A 138 23.95 -19.12 15.78
N PHE A 139 24.85 -18.89 16.74
CA PHE A 139 25.53 -17.61 16.90
C PHE A 139 26.51 -17.34 15.75
N GLU A 140 27.30 -18.32 15.34
CA GLU A 140 28.19 -18.20 14.17
C GLU A 140 27.37 -17.95 12.90
N TYR A 141 26.27 -18.70 12.73
CA TYR A 141 25.32 -18.50 11.64
C TYR A 141 24.78 -17.07 11.62
N TYR A 142 24.34 -16.56 12.77
CA TYR A 142 23.78 -15.22 12.90
C TYR A 142 24.78 -14.13 12.48
N ILE A 143 26.05 -14.25 12.87
CA ILE A 143 27.09 -13.29 12.50
C ILE A 143 27.33 -13.29 10.99
N GLU A 144 27.38 -14.46 10.36
CA GLU A 144 27.52 -14.57 8.90
C GLU A 144 26.28 -14.03 8.17
N TYR A 145 25.07 -14.33 8.68
CA TYR A 145 23.83 -13.78 8.15
C TYR A 145 23.84 -12.24 8.17
N ILE A 146 24.30 -11.58 9.24
CA ILE A 146 24.35 -10.11 9.27
C ILE A 146 25.36 -9.54 8.27
N LYS A 147 26.48 -10.24 8.02
CA LYS A 147 27.49 -9.79 7.05
C LYS A 147 26.98 -9.82 5.61
N ASP A 148 26.09 -10.74 5.26
CA ASP A 148 25.62 -10.93 3.88
C ASP A 148 24.34 -10.16 3.52
N PHE A 149 24.08 -8.99 4.14
CA PHE A 149 22.87 -8.19 3.88
C PHE A 149 22.60 -7.91 2.39
N SER A 150 23.66 -7.82 1.58
CA SER A 150 23.55 -7.63 0.14
C SER A 150 22.79 -8.76 -0.57
N CYS A 151 22.80 -9.98 -0.03
CA CYS A 151 22.22 -11.14 -0.68
C CYS A 151 20.75 -11.33 -0.30
N HIS A 152 20.39 -11.35 0.99
CA HIS A 152 18.99 -11.56 1.43
C HIS A 152 18.15 -10.28 1.49
N GLY A 153 18.76 -9.12 1.74
CA GLY A 153 18.03 -7.86 1.92
C GLY A 153 17.00 -7.92 3.07
N PHE A 154 15.81 -7.36 2.87
CA PHE A 154 14.73 -7.40 3.87
C PHE A 154 13.74 -8.57 3.70
N GLU A 155 13.89 -9.36 2.62
CA GLU A 155 12.92 -10.38 2.22
C GLU A 155 11.47 -9.93 2.38
N TRP A 156 10.55 -10.75 2.90
CA TRP A 156 9.13 -10.40 3.01
C TRP A 156 8.88 -9.09 3.79
N LEU A 157 9.79 -8.65 4.67
CA LEU A 157 9.69 -7.42 5.46
C LEU A 157 9.96 -6.15 4.64
N TRP A 158 10.42 -6.24 3.38
CA TRP A 158 10.70 -5.08 2.52
C TRP A 158 9.50 -4.13 2.40
N PHE A 159 8.28 -4.65 2.51
CA PHE A 159 7.06 -3.84 2.46
C PHE A 159 6.98 -2.82 3.60
N LEU A 160 7.42 -3.14 4.82
CA LEU A 160 7.40 -2.18 5.94
C LEU A 160 8.38 -1.02 5.71
N ALA A 161 9.58 -1.33 5.22
CA ALA A 161 10.56 -0.33 4.81
C ALA A 161 9.99 0.58 3.72
N LEU A 162 9.45 -0.02 2.65
CA LEU A 162 8.90 0.76 1.55
C LEU A 162 7.73 1.62 2.03
N LEU A 163 6.81 1.05 2.80
CA LEU A 163 5.67 1.78 3.33
C LEU A 163 6.10 2.97 4.21
N ALA A 164 7.13 2.81 5.04
CA ALA A 164 7.66 3.90 5.85
C ALA A 164 8.21 5.02 4.97
N ILE A 165 9.00 4.69 3.95
CA ILE A 165 9.55 5.65 2.98
C ILE A 165 8.42 6.36 2.24
N THR A 166 7.44 5.63 1.72
CA THR A 166 6.30 6.23 0.99
C THR A 166 5.50 7.16 1.88
N ASN A 167 5.27 6.81 3.15
CA ASN A 167 4.60 7.70 4.10
C ASN A 167 5.36 9.02 4.32
N ILE A 168 6.68 8.96 4.42
CA ILE A 168 7.53 10.15 4.60
C ILE A 168 7.53 10.99 3.31
N LEU A 169 7.68 10.34 2.16
CA LEU A 169 7.67 10.99 0.84
C LEU A 169 6.34 11.73 0.58
N PHE A 170 5.21 11.15 0.99
CA PHE A 170 3.87 11.73 0.81
C PHE A 170 3.47 12.75 1.88
N TYR A 171 4.28 12.93 2.93
CA TYR A 171 3.95 13.86 4.01
C TYR A 171 3.77 15.32 3.54
N PRO A 172 4.65 15.91 2.69
CA PRO A 172 4.47 17.28 2.23
C PRO A 172 3.14 17.49 1.50
N PHE A 173 2.75 16.53 0.65
CA PHE A 173 1.45 16.53 -0.02
C PHE A 173 0.30 16.48 0.98
N ALA A 174 0.44 15.67 2.03
CA ALA A 174 -0.56 15.58 3.07
C ALA A 174 -0.75 16.89 3.84
N VAL A 175 0.33 17.61 4.13
CA VAL A 175 0.28 18.93 4.77
C VAL A 175 -0.40 19.95 3.87
N ILE A 176 -0.05 20.00 2.58
CA ILE A 176 -0.67 20.94 1.63
C ILE A 176 -2.18 20.70 1.56
N LEU A 177 -2.62 19.44 1.39
CA LEU A 177 -4.04 19.09 1.30
C LEU A 177 -4.80 19.24 2.63
N ALA A 178 -4.13 19.08 3.77
CA ALA A 178 -4.75 19.34 5.07
C ALA A 178 -5.00 20.84 5.28
N ASN A 179 -4.07 21.69 4.86
CA ASN A 179 -4.15 23.14 5.03
C ASN A 179 -5.22 23.79 4.14
N THR A 180 -5.56 23.21 2.98
CA THR A 180 -6.60 23.77 2.08
C THR A 180 -8.03 23.64 2.63
N ASN A 181 -8.23 22.89 3.72
CA ASN A 181 -9.52 22.72 4.37
C ASN A 181 -9.69 23.56 5.65
N ALA A 182 -8.59 24.04 6.24
CA ALA A 182 -8.67 24.98 7.35
C ALA A 182 -8.95 26.38 6.76
N ASN A 183 -10.13 26.94 7.05
CA ASN A 183 -10.53 28.28 6.58
C ASN A 183 -9.37 29.29 6.67
N LEU A 184 -9.14 29.97 5.55
CA LEU A 184 -8.02 30.81 5.12
C LEU A 184 -7.58 31.98 6.03
N ASN A 185 -7.93 32.01 7.32
CA ASN A 185 -7.62 33.14 8.21
C ASN A 185 -6.21 33.12 8.83
N VAL A 186 -5.32 32.21 8.42
CA VAL A 186 -3.97 32.13 8.99
C VAL A 186 -2.96 32.82 8.07
N LYS A 187 -2.41 33.94 8.55
CA LYS A 187 -1.31 34.77 7.97
C LYS A 187 -0.01 34.01 7.61
N ASN A 188 0.04 32.68 7.66
CA ASN A 188 1.24 31.87 7.38
C ASN A 188 1.30 31.44 5.90
N ASN A 189 1.34 32.41 4.99
CA ASN A 189 1.45 32.13 3.55
C ASN A 189 2.83 31.57 3.15
N ASP A 190 3.90 31.97 3.86
CA ASP A 190 5.29 31.70 3.44
C ASP A 190 5.69 30.22 3.50
N VAL A 191 5.28 29.52 4.56
CA VAL A 191 5.58 28.07 4.74
C VAL A 191 4.96 27.25 3.60
N GLY A 192 3.84 27.72 3.07
CA GLY A 192 3.11 27.08 1.99
C GLY A 192 3.84 27.09 0.66
N ILE A 193 4.40 28.23 0.28
CA ILE A 193 5.07 28.43 -1.01
C ILE A 193 6.41 27.68 -1.02
N LEU A 194 7.18 27.76 0.08
CA LEU A 194 8.46 27.04 0.18
C LEU A 194 8.27 25.52 0.09
N THR A 195 7.26 24.99 0.80
CA THR A 195 6.92 23.56 0.74
C THR A 195 6.52 23.15 -0.68
N PHE A 196 5.75 23.99 -1.39
CA PHE A 196 5.37 23.74 -2.77
C PHE A 196 6.58 23.71 -3.72
N ILE A 197 7.47 24.70 -3.65
CA ILE A 197 8.69 24.75 -4.47
C ILE A 197 9.55 23.52 -4.22
N PHE A 198 9.72 23.14 -2.95
CA PHE A 198 10.47 21.94 -2.58
C PHE A 198 9.86 20.66 -3.18
N CYS A 199 8.53 20.49 -3.08
CA CYS A 199 7.83 19.36 -3.71
C CYS A 199 7.98 19.36 -5.23
N LEU A 200 7.93 20.53 -5.87
CA LEU A 200 8.08 20.67 -7.32
C LEU A 200 9.48 20.26 -7.76
N LEU A 201 10.52 20.73 -7.06
CA LEU A 201 11.91 20.37 -7.34
C LEU A 201 12.12 18.87 -7.18
N ILE A 202 11.63 18.26 -6.09
CA ILE A 202 11.67 16.81 -5.93
C ILE A 202 10.98 16.12 -7.11
N SER A 203 9.78 16.56 -7.49
CA SER A 203 9.01 15.93 -8.57
C SER A 203 9.70 16.00 -9.93
N ILE A 204 10.36 17.13 -10.22
CA ILE A 204 11.10 17.35 -11.47
C ILE A 204 12.40 16.53 -11.48
N CYS A 205 13.12 16.48 -10.36
CA CYS A 205 14.41 15.80 -10.29
C CYS A 205 14.30 14.28 -10.12
N PHE A 206 13.24 13.80 -9.46
CA PHE A 206 13.08 12.38 -9.10
C PHE A 206 13.12 11.47 -10.33
N GLY A 207 12.29 11.75 -11.35
CA GLY A 207 12.24 10.95 -12.58
C GLY A 207 13.58 10.88 -13.32
N PRO A 208 14.23 12.00 -13.66
CA PRO A 208 15.53 12.03 -14.33
C PRO A 208 16.67 11.38 -13.53
N ILE A 209 16.76 11.64 -12.22
CA ILE A 209 17.80 11.03 -11.37
C ILE A 209 17.66 9.52 -11.39
N ILE A 210 16.43 9.02 -11.24
CA ILE A 210 16.14 7.59 -11.31
C ILE A 210 16.48 7.02 -12.68
N ALA A 211 16.02 7.67 -13.75
CA ALA A 211 16.27 7.19 -15.10
C ALA A 211 17.77 7.12 -15.38
N PHE A 212 18.54 8.09 -14.89
CA PHE A 212 19.99 8.11 -14.97
C PHE A 212 20.63 6.98 -14.14
N CYS A 213 20.25 6.82 -12.87
CA CYS A 213 20.80 5.81 -11.96
C CYS A 213 20.61 4.38 -12.47
N TYR A 214 19.51 4.11 -13.20
CA TYR A 214 19.16 2.77 -13.67
C TYR A 214 19.36 2.54 -15.17
N ASP A 215 19.94 3.53 -15.90
CA ASP A 215 20.12 3.50 -17.36
C ASP A 215 18.78 3.17 -18.06
N LEU A 216 17.70 3.85 -17.63
CA LEU A 216 16.36 3.74 -18.20
C LEU A 216 16.20 4.72 -19.36
N ASN A 217 15.29 4.40 -20.29
CA ASN A 217 14.95 5.32 -21.38
C ASN A 217 14.42 6.66 -20.79
N PRO A 218 14.81 7.83 -21.31
CA PRO A 218 14.33 9.13 -20.84
C PRO A 218 12.80 9.27 -20.78
N ILE A 219 12.05 8.54 -21.60
CA ILE A 219 10.58 8.48 -21.54
C ILE A 219 10.09 7.96 -20.18
N PHE A 220 10.84 7.08 -19.50
CA PHE A 220 10.53 6.68 -18.12
C PHE A 220 10.64 7.85 -17.15
N ALA A 221 11.62 8.74 -17.33
CA ALA A 221 11.74 9.91 -16.47
C ALA A 221 10.45 10.74 -16.52
N ILE A 222 9.84 10.87 -17.70
CA ILE A 222 8.55 11.55 -17.90
C ILE A 222 7.43 10.75 -17.21
N GLY A 223 7.32 9.45 -17.47
CA GLY A 223 6.30 8.60 -16.83
C GLY A 223 6.36 8.64 -15.31
N LEU A 224 7.56 8.78 -14.74
CA LEU A 224 7.80 8.91 -13.31
C LEU A 224 7.53 10.29 -12.75
N SER A 225 8.00 11.36 -13.41
CA SER A 225 7.88 12.73 -12.90
C SER A 225 6.47 13.30 -13.09
N LEU A 226 5.80 12.94 -14.20
CA LEU A 226 4.53 13.53 -14.61
C LEU A 226 3.42 13.43 -13.55
N PRO A 227 3.15 12.27 -12.89
CA PRO A 227 2.13 12.19 -11.84
C PRO A 227 2.43 13.10 -10.66
N TYR A 228 3.69 13.17 -10.24
CA TYR A 228 4.07 14.04 -9.12
C TYR A 228 3.96 15.50 -9.49
N ILE A 229 4.40 15.89 -10.70
CA ILE A 229 4.21 17.26 -11.20
C ILE A 229 2.72 17.62 -11.22
N ILE A 230 1.86 16.74 -11.77
CA ILE A 230 0.40 16.92 -11.78
C ILE A 230 -0.14 17.01 -10.35
N THR A 231 0.36 16.21 -9.41
CA THR A 231 -0.05 16.25 -8.00
C THR A 231 0.33 17.55 -7.31
N VAL A 232 1.53 18.05 -7.58
CA VAL A 232 2.01 19.32 -7.02
C VAL A 232 1.18 20.46 -7.59
N MET A 233 1.01 20.50 -8.92
CA MET A 233 0.19 21.51 -9.61
C MET A 233 -1.27 21.45 -9.16
N SER A 234 -1.85 20.26 -9.01
CA SER A 234 -3.23 20.12 -8.53
C SER A 234 -3.38 20.63 -7.10
N SER A 235 -2.46 20.26 -6.21
CA SER A 235 -2.48 20.73 -4.83
C SER A 235 -2.39 22.26 -4.73
N PHE A 236 -1.62 22.90 -5.63
CA PHE A 236 -1.52 24.35 -5.73
C PHE A 236 -2.81 24.99 -6.26
N VAL A 237 -3.36 24.47 -7.36
CA VAL A 237 -4.62 24.98 -7.93
C VAL A 237 -5.79 24.79 -6.96
N ILE A 238 -5.85 23.68 -6.20
CA ILE A 238 -6.85 23.48 -5.13
C ILE A 238 -6.73 24.52 -4.02
N ARG A 239 -5.52 25.03 -3.78
CA ARG A 239 -5.27 26.05 -2.77
C ARG A 239 -5.67 27.45 -3.21
N TYR A 240 -5.38 27.80 -4.47
CA TYR A 240 -5.53 29.18 -4.95
C TYR A 240 -6.77 29.43 -5.81
N SER A 241 -7.38 28.40 -6.37
CA SER A 241 -8.57 28.56 -7.22
C SER A 241 -9.85 28.17 -6.49
N LEU A 242 -10.97 28.79 -6.90
CA LEU A 242 -12.34 28.41 -6.54
C LEU A 242 -12.84 27.21 -7.38
N ILE A 243 -11.97 26.56 -8.16
CA ILE A 243 -12.33 25.41 -9.00
C ILE A 243 -12.77 24.23 -8.13
N ARG A 244 -13.66 23.40 -8.65
CA ARG A 244 -14.20 22.21 -7.99
C ARG A 244 -13.08 21.25 -7.58
N LYS A 245 -12.71 21.28 -6.29
CA LYS A 245 -11.60 20.51 -5.67
C LYS A 245 -11.59 19.02 -6.05
N LYS A 246 -12.76 18.43 -6.26
CA LYS A 246 -12.93 16.98 -6.55
C LYS A 246 -12.41 16.60 -7.94
N GLU A 247 -12.72 17.38 -8.97
CA GLU A 247 -12.35 17.09 -10.36
C GLU A 247 -10.82 17.03 -10.51
N LEU A 248 -10.11 17.91 -9.80
CA LEU A 248 -8.66 17.98 -9.87
C LEU A 248 -7.96 16.85 -9.09
N LEU A 249 -8.57 16.41 -7.98
CA LEU A 249 -8.12 15.21 -7.28
C LEU A 249 -8.30 13.96 -8.15
N TYR A 250 -9.42 13.86 -8.88
CA TYR A 250 -9.62 12.77 -9.85
C TYR A 250 -8.61 12.80 -10.99
N LEU A 251 -8.33 13.97 -11.56
CA LEU A 251 -7.29 14.12 -12.59
C LEU A 251 -5.92 13.65 -12.08
N THR A 252 -5.62 13.93 -10.81
CA THR A 252 -4.38 13.47 -10.16
C THR A 252 -4.36 11.95 -10.00
N ALA A 253 -5.47 11.33 -9.58
CA ALA A 253 -5.54 9.87 -9.50
C ALA A 253 -5.38 9.21 -10.88
N ILE A 254 -6.05 9.76 -11.90
CA ILE A 254 -5.96 9.28 -13.29
C ILE A 254 -4.53 9.39 -13.81
N SER A 255 -3.79 10.45 -13.47
CA SER A 255 -2.40 10.59 -13.92
C SER A 255 -1.48 9.52 -13.35
N PHE A 256 -1.62 9.15 -12.08
CA PHE A 256 -0.89 8.02 -11.49
C PHE A 256 -1.22 6.70 -12.20
N ILE A 257 -2.51 6.44 -12.46
CA ILE A 257 -2.95 5.22 -13.17
C ILE A 257 -2.35 5.20 -14.59
N LEU A 258 -2.49 6.30 -15.34
CA LEU A 258 -1.98 6.37 -16.71
C LEU A 258 -0.46 6.21 -16.75
N SER A 259 0.27 6.82 -15.81
CA SER A 259 1.71 6.63 -15.70
C SER A 259 2.10 5.19 -15.39
N THR A 260 1.36 4.48 -14.53
CA THR A 260 1.62 3.05 -14.30
C THR A 260 1.44 2.21 -15.57
N LEU A 261 0.48 2.58 -16.44
CA LEU A 261 0.28 1.92 -17.73
C LEU A 261 1.40 2.24 -18.72
N VAL A 262 1.81 3.51 -18.81
CA VAL A 262 2.95 3.94 -19.65
C VAL A 262 4.23 3.23 -19.21
N ILE A 263 4.52 3.24 -17.91
CA ILE A 263 5.69 2.55 -17.33
C ILE A 263 5.61 1.05 -17.61
N SER A 264 4.42 0.45 -17.64
CA SER A 264 4.25 -0.99 -17.90
C SER A 264 4.56 -1.33 -19.36
N PHE A 265 4.13 -0.45 -20.26
CA PHE A 265 4.35 -0.61 -21.68
C PHE A 265 5.83 -0.45 -22.03
N TYR A 266 6.43 0.66 -21.61
CA TYR A 266 7.84 0.96 -21.90
C TYR A 266 8.81 0.12 -21.08
N GLY A 267 8.40 -0.30 -19.87
CA GLY A 267 9.08 -1.27 -18.97
C GLY A 267 9.54 -2.52 -19.68
N ASN A 268 8.71 -2.96 -20.61
CA ASN A 268 8.74 -4.27 -21.21
C ASN A 268 8.88 -4.23 -22.74
N LEU A 269 9.20 -3.07 -23.32
CA LEU A 269 9.62 -3.01 -24.72
C LEU A 269 10.94 -3.79 -24.85
N GLY A 270 10.83 -4.97 -25.48
CA GLY A 270 11.77 -6.06 -25.35
C GLY A 270 13.24 -5.68 -25.47
N ASN A 271 14.05 -6.37 -24.66
CA ASN A 271 15.52 -6.30 -24.70
C ASN A 271 16.11 -6.56 -26.09
N SER A 272 15.40 -7.19 -27.02
CA SER A 272 15.84 -7.36 -28.41
C SER A 272 15.88 -6.04 -29.17
N SER A 273 14.84 -5.21 -29.04
CA SER A 273 14.81 -3.86 -29.60
C SER A 273 15.86 -2.97 -28.94
N GLN A 274 15.98 -3.01 -27.61
CA GLN A 274 17.01 -2.25 -26.90
C GLN A 274 18.43 -2.72 -27.21
N ARG A 275 18.67 -4.04 -27.36
CA ARG A 275 19.98 -4.56 -27.79
C ARG A 275 20.33 -4.09 -29.19
N ASN A 276 19.40 -4.11 -30.13
CA ASN A 276 19.65 -3.63 -31.48
C ASN A 276 19.92 -2.12 -31.51
N ILE A 277 19.16 -1.32 -30.77
CA ILE A 277 19.41 0.13 -30.65
C ILE A 277 20.75 0.39 -29.97
N LYS A 278 21.07 -0.31 -28.88
CA LYS A 278 22.34 -0.14 -28.16
C LYS A 278 23.53 -0.59 -29.00
N ASN A 279 23.39 -1.66 -29.78
CA ASN A 279 24.42 -2.10 -30.73
C ASN A 279 24.58 -1.09 -31.86
N ASN A 280 23.50 -0.58 -32.44
CA ASN A 280 23.56 0.44 -33.51
C ASN A 280 24.13 1.76 -33.00
N LEU A 281 23.73 2.22 -31.82
CA LEU A 281 24.25 3.44 -31.20
C LEU A 281 25.71 3.26 -30.76
N SER A 282 26.08 2.10 -30.20
CA SER A 282 27.46 1.78 -29.87
C SER A 282 28.34 1.69 -31.13
N ASN A 283 27.81 1.19 -32.24
CA ASN A 283 28.53 1.11 -33.50
C ASN A 283 28.67 2.51 -34.14
N ALA A 284 27.62 3.33 -34.09
CA ALA A 284 27.66 4.72 -34.53
C ALA A 284 28.67 5.53 -33.69
N LEU A 285 28.59 5.43 -32.36
CA LEU A 285 29.51 6.11 -31.44
C LEU A 285 30.92 5.55 -31.50
N ARG A 286 31.15 4.25 -31.76
CA ARG A 286 32.51 3.73 -32.04
C ARG A 286 33.07 4.34 -33.31
N GLY A 287 32.25 4.52 -34.35
CA GLY A 287 32.65 5.24 -35.55
C GLY A 287 33.13 6.66 -35.23
N THR A 288 32.43 7.37 -34.34
CA THR A 288 32.76 8.76 -33.98
C THR A 288 33.86 8.90 -32.92
N PHE A 289 33.96 7.99 -31.94
CA PHE A 289 34.90 8.07 -30.82
C PHE A 289 36.16 7.21 -30.96
N SER A 290 36.24 6.30 -31.95
CA SER A 290 37.49 5.59 -32.25
C SER A 290 38.60 6.52 -32.75
N GLN A 291 38.27 7.72 -33.24
CA GLN A 291 39.25 8.75 -33.56
C GLN A 291 39.76 9.53 -32.33
N ILE A 292 39.06 9.49 -31.19
CA ILE A 292 39.40 10.30 -30.00
C ILE A 292 40.13 9.48 -28.92
N THR A 293 40.05 8.15 -28.96
CA THR A 293 40.48 7.28 -27.84
C THR A 293 41.91 6.71 -27.94
N THR A 294 42.70 7.08 -28.95
CA THR A 294 44.12 6.69 -29.03
C THR A 294 45.06 7.46 -28.09
N TYR A 295 44.59 8.46 -27.33
CA TYR A 295 45.49 9.36 -26.59
C TYR A 295 45.50 9.24 -25.05
N ASN A 296 44.76 8.32 -24.42
CA ASN A 296 44.80 8.19 -22.95
C ASN A 296 44.82 6.73 -22.47
N LYS A 297 46.03 6.18 -22.39
CA LYS A 297 46.32 4.78 -21.99
C LYS A 297 46.45 4.56 -20.47
N GLY A 298 45.99 5.50 -19.62
CA GLY A 298 46.43 5.55 -18.22
C GLY A 298 45.38 5.38 -17.11
N ILE A 299 44.08 5.53 -17.37
CA ILE A 299 43.08 5.59 -16.28
C ILE A 299 41.93 4.63 -16.58
N ASN A 300 42.11 3.38 -16.17
CA ASN A 300 41.04 2.38 -16.14
C ASN A 300 40.19 2.60 -14.87
N ILE A 301 39.49 3.73 -14.77
CA ILE A 301 38.35 3.84 -13.87
C ILE A 301 37.25 3.02 -14.52
N SER A 302 37.33 1.69 -14.36
CA SER A 302 36.12 0.89 -14.47
C SER A 302 35.25 1.38 -13.32
N PHE A 303 34.29 2.25 -13.62
CA PHE A 303 33.13 2.44 -12.78
C PHE A 303 32.47 1.06 -12.75
N ARG A 304 32.98 0.21 -11.85
CA ARG A 304 32.48 -1.14 -11.63
C ARG A 304 31.03 -0.87 -11.35
N ARG A 305 30.19 -1.33 -12.28
CA ARG A 305 28.72 -1.30 -12.30
C ARG A 305 28.19 -2.09 -11.09
N GLY A 306 28.64 -1.67 -9.92
CA GLY A 306 28.60 -2.36 -8.65
C GLY A 306 27.46 -1.78 -7.88
N ILE A 307 26.37 -2.55 -7.89
CA ILE A 307 25.47 -2.86 -6.78
C ILE A 307 24.13 -3.39 -7.34
N LEU A 308 23.73 -3.07 -8.59
CA LEU A 308 22.40 -3.43 -9.11
C LEU A 308 22.30 -3.77 -10.62
N VAL A 309 23.38 -4.19 -11.29
CA VAL A 309 23.35 -4.47 -12.75
C VAL A 309 22.74 -5.82 -13.14
N ASN A 310 22.29 -6.63 -12.17
CA ASN A 310 21.42 -7.76 -12.50
C ASN A 310 20.03 -7.25 -12.92
N LEU A 311 19.50 -7.87 -13.98
CA LEU A 311 18.16 -7.59 -14.56
C LEU A 311 17.04 -7.49 -13.51
N ASP A 312 17.20 -8.13 -12.36
CA ASP A 312 16.27 -8.08 -11.23
C ASP A 312 16.15 -6.69 -10.58
N GLY A 313 17.23 -5.89 -10.56
CA GLY A 313 17.24 -4.57 -9.92
C GLY A 313 16.28 -3.58 -10.58
N ARG A 314 16.20 -3.58 -11.91
CA ARG A 314 15.26 -2.72 -12.66
C ARG A 314 13.81 -3.07 -12.38
N LYS A 315 13.49 -4.37 -12.37
CA LYS A 315 12.13 -4.84 -12.16
C LYS A 315 11.63 -4.62 -10.73
N MET A 316 12.50 -4.82 -9.74
CA MET A 316 12.20 -4.46 -8.34
C MET A 316 11.93 -2.96 -8.19
N PHE A 317 12.74 -2.14 -8.85
CA PHE A 317 12.57 -0.70 -8.82
C PHE A 317 11.25 -0.25 -9.49
N LEU A 318 10.89 -0.84 -10.63
CA LEU A 318 9.57 -0.63 -11.24
C LEU A 318 8.46 -1.00 -10.25
N ALA A 319 8.55 -2.15 -9.59
CA ALA A 319 7.57 -2.57 -8.59
C ALA A 319 7.36 -1.51 -7.49
N ILE A 320 8.46 -0.95 -6.97
CA ILE A 320 8.43 0.14 -5.98
C ILE A 320 7.59 1.33 -6.49
N ILE A 321 7.78 1.73 -7.75
CA ILE A 321 7.03 2.85 -8.35
C ILE A 321 5.54 2.53 -8.41
N TYR A 322 5.15 1.32 -8.84
CA TYR A 322 3.75 0.92 -8.87
C TYR A 322 3.11 0.98 -7.49
N TYR A 323 3.80 0.47 -6.48
CA TYR A 323 3.31 0.51 -5.10
C TYR A 323 3.17 1.94 -4.58
N ILE A 324 4.09 2.84 -4.94
CA ILE A 324 3.93 4.25 -4.63
C ILE A 324 2.70 4.84 -5.35
N ALA A 325 2.43 4.47 -6.59
CA ALA A 325 1.22 4.92 -7.30
C ALA A 325 -0.07 4.41 -6.64
N PHE A 326 -0.13 3.14 -6.24
CA PHE A 326 -1.27 2.60 -5.47
C PHE A 326 -1.48 3.37 -4.16
N PHE A 327 -0.40 3.66 -3.43
CA PHE A 327 -0.45 4.47 -2.23
C PHE A 327 -0.97 5.89 -2.50
N ALA A 328 -0.46 6.54 -3.55
CA ALA A 328 -0.87 7.90 -3.94
C ALA A 328 -2.36 7.97 -4.27
N VAL A 329 -2.85 7.03 -5.08
CA VAL A 329 -4.27 6.97 -5.45
C VAL A 329 -5.15 6.67 -4.24
N GLY A 330 -4.71 5.77 -3.35
CA GLY A 330 -5.41 5.54 -2.08
C GLY A 330 -5.45 6.79 -1.19
N TYR A 331 -4.35 7.55 -1.12
CA TYR A 331 -4.30 8.81 -0.39
C TYR A 331 -5.31 9.84 -0.95
N ILE A 332 -5.36 9.96 -2.28
CA ILE A 332 -6.28 10.85 -2.98
C ILE A 332 -7.74 10.43 -2.74
N ASP A 333 -8.06 9.15 -2.89
CA ASP A 333 -9.41 8.62 -2.64
C ASP A 333 -9.89 8.95 -1.22
N GLY A 334 -9.03 8.70 -0.22
CA GLY A 334 -9.33 9.05 1.15
C GLY A 334 -9.56 10.55 1.37
N THR A 335 -8.79 11.40 0.68
CA THR A 335 -8.94 12.86 0.73
C THR A 335 -10.28 13.31 0.13
N ILE A 336 -10.67 12.77 -1.02
CA ILE A 336 -11.95 13.08 -1.68
C ILE A 336 -13.12 12.73 -0.77
N ARG A 337 -13.10 11.53 -0.17
CA ARG A 337 -14.13 11.07 0.76
C ARG A 337 -14.26 11.97 1.98
N TYR A 338 -13.13 12.47 2.49
CA TYR A 338 -13.16 13.41 3.60
C TYR A 338 -13.80 14.76 3.24
N ILE A 339 -13.48 15.30 2.06
CA ILE A 339 -14.10 16.54 1.57
C ILE A 339 -15.62 16.34 1.46
N ASN A 340 -16.02 15.22 0.85
CA ASN A 340 -17.42 14.82 0.69
C ASN A 340 -18.16 14.71 2.04
N SER A 341 -17.55 14.07 3.06
CA SER A 341 -18.16 13.94 4.38
C SER A 341 -18.35 15.29 5.10
N ASN A 342 -17.38 16.21 4.94
CA ASN A 342 -17.46 17.54 5.55
C ASN A 342 -18.58 18.39 4.92
N GLU A 343 -18.70 18.39 3.60
CA GLU A 343 -19.75 19.13 2.89
C GLU A 343 -21.14 18.66 3.35
N CYS A 344 -21.34 17.35 3.48
CA CYS A 344 -22.60 16.79 3.98
C CYS A 344 -22.91 17.27 5.40
N SER A 345 -21.94 17.22 6.31
CA SER A 345 -22.12 17.69 7.69
C SER A 345 -22.46 19.19 7.78
N GLN A 346 -21.92 20.03 6.89
CA GLN A 346 -22.24 21.45 6.84
C GLN A 346 -23.66 21.70 6.32
N ILE A 347 -24.09 20.99 5.27
CA ILE A 347 -25.45 21.12 4.72
C ILE A 347 -26.49 20.75 5.79
N PHE A 348 -26.30 19.62 6.49
CA PHE A 348 -27.18 19.23 7.60
C PHE A 348 -27.23 20.28 8.72
N TYR A 349 -26.09 20.88 9.06
CA TYR A 349 -26.05 21.95 10.06
C TYR A 349 -26.87 23.17 9.63
N TYR A 350 -26.69 23.66 8.40
CA TYR A 350 -27.44 24.80 7.88
C TYR A 350 -28.94 24.52 7.77
N GLN A 351 -29.32 23.28 7.42
CA GLN A 351 -30.74 22.89 7.36
C GLN A 351 -31.38 22.90 8.75
N ILE A 352 -30.69 22.37 9.78
CA ILE A 352 -31.15 22.40 11.18
C ILE A 352 -31.23 23.84 11.71
N GLU A 353 -30.25 24.69 11.40
CA GLU A 353 -30.28 26.11 11.82
C GLU A 353 -31.42 26.89 11.13
N SER A 354 -31.63 26.64 9.84
CA SER A 354 -32.74 27.24 9.06
C SER A 354 -34.11 26.81 9.59
N GLU A 355 -34.29 25.54 9.96
CA GLU A 355 -35.52 25.07 10.62
C GLU A 355 -35.71 25.68 12.01
N ARG A 356 -34.65 25.78 12.80
CA ARG A 356 -34.68 26.44 14.12
C ARG A 356 -35.11 27.91 14.03
N ASP A 357 -34.66 28.64 13.02
CA ASP A 357 -35.01 30.05 12.85
C ASP A 357 -36.44 30.25 12.34
N LYS A 358 -37.00 29.30 11.58
CA LYS A 358 -38.43 29.28 11.24
C LYS A 358 -39.32 28.98 12.47
N GLU A 359 -38.82 28.22 13.43
CA GLU A 359 -39.61 27.67 14.53
C GLU A 359 -39.50 28.45 15.85
N LYS A 360 -38.55 29.38 15.99
CA LYS A 360 -38.50 30.38 17.08
C LYS A 360 -39.76 31.26 17.19
N VAL A 361 -40.72 31.10 16.27
CA VAL A 361 -42.01 31.79 16.24
C VAL A 361 -43.10 31.09 17.08
N ASN A 362 -42.96 29.83 17.52
CA ASN A 362 -43.98 29.16 18.35
C ASN A 362 -43.39 28.25 19.46
N ASN A 363 -43.77 28.51 20.72
CA ASN A 363 -43.62 27.73 21.98
C ASN A 363 -42.38 26.84 22.23
N ARG A 364 -41.63 27.14 23.31
CA ARG A 364 -40.20 26.80 23.49
C ARG A 364 -39.80 25.56 24.30
N GLN A 365 -40.69 24.82 24.95
CA GLN A 365 -40.23 23.86 25.99
C GLN A 365 -40.30 22.35 25.67
N ASP A 366 -41.23 21.86 24.85
CA ASP A 366 -41.34 20.41 24.58
C ASP A 366 -40.59 19.93 23.32
N HIS A 367 -40.12 20.84 22.46
CA HIS A 367 -39.70 20.48 21.10
C HIS A 367 -38.27 19.96 20.95
N ASN A 368 -37.35 20.31 21.86
CA ASN A 368 -35.95 19.88 21.75
C ASN A 368 -35.79 18.34 21.80
N TYR A 369 -36.69 17.64 22.50
CA TYR A 369 -36.72 16.18 22.52
C TYR A 369 -37.22 15.59 21.19
N GLN A 370 -38.23 16.21 20.57
CA GLN A 370 -38.74 15.76 19.27
C GLN A 370 -37.75 16.03 18.13
N LEU A 371 -37.03 17.16 18.14
CA LEU A 371 -36.02 17.45 17.11
C LEU A 371 -34.81 16.51 17.22
N LEU A 372 -34.38 16.18 18.45
CA LEU A 372 -33.31 15.21 18.68
C LEU A 372 -33.75 13.78 18.32
N SER A 373 -35.01 13.44 18.62
CA SER A 373 -35.64 12.20 18.19
C SER A 373 -35.72 12.14 16.66
N TYR A 374 -36.20 13.19 16.00
CA TYR A 374 -36.34 13.27 14.54
C TYR A 374 -34.99 13.25 13.85
N ALA A 375 -33.98 13.99 14.34
CA ALA A 375 -32.61 13.93 13.83
C ALA A 375 -32.02 12.53 14.02
N LYS A 376 -32.20 11.88 15.18
CA LYS A 376 -31.80 10.47 15.37
C LYS A 376 -32.55 9.54 14.43
N THR A 377 -33.82 9.78 14.17
CA THR A 377 -34.69 8.92 13.37
C THR A 377 -34.36 9.08 11.89
N GLN A 378 -34.12 10.30 11.41
CA GLN A 378 -33.59 10.61 10.08
C GLN A 378 -32.14 10.12 9.90
N LEU A 379 -31.27 10.20 10.92
CA LEU A 379 -29.94 9.57 10.86
C LEU A 379 -30.00 8.04 10.83
N LYS A 380 -31.07 7.43 11.36
CA LYS A 380 -31.24 5.96 11.41
C LYS A 380 -32.07 5.42 10.24
N LEU A 381 -32.90 6.25 9.60
CA LEU A 381 -33.84 5.90 8.52
C LEU A 381 -33.53 6.55 7.18
N SER A 382 -32.65 7.54 7.11
CA SER A 382 -31.90 7.73 5.89
C SER A 382 -31.06 6.47 5.78
N PRO A 383 -31.34 5.51 4.87
CA PRO A 383 -30.22 4.77 4.32
C PRO A 383 -29.25 5.87 3.97
N VAL A 384 -28.04 5.83 4.54
CA VAL A 384 -26.93 6.62 4.02
C VAL A 384 -26.90 6.21 2.56
N HIS A 385 -27.60 6.97 1.72
CA HIS A 385 -27.72 6.66 0.32
C HIS A 385 -26.28 6.70 -0.11
N SER A 386 -25.79 5.52 -0.48
CA SER A 386 -24.46 5.18 -0.91
C SER A 386 -24.06 5.94 -2.19
N ASP A 387 -24.64 7.10 -2.44
CA ASP A 387 -24.46 7.92 -3.62
C ASP A 387 -23.13 8.68 -3.58
N LEU A 388 -22.47 8.74 -2.41
CA LEU A 388 -21.24 9.51 -2.23
C LEU A 388 -19.96 8.68 -2.30
N SER A 389 -20.04 7.36 -2.11
CA SER A 389 -18.90 6.44 -2.25
C SER A 389 -18.55 6.11 -3.70
N ILE A 390 -19.31 6.65 -4.64
CA ILE A 390 -19.21 6.38 -6.05
C ILE A 390 -18.82 7.67 -6.82
N GLY A 391 -17.93 8.53 -6.31
CA GLY A 391 -17.74 9.83 -6.96
C GLY A 391 -17.25 9.82 -8.43
N ILE A 392 -16.62 8.73 -8.92
CA ILE A 392 -16.31 8.53 -10.35
C ILE A 392 -17.38 7.69 -11.06
N ILE A 393 -17.83 6.59 -10.45
CA ILE A 393 -18.80 5.66 -11.09
C ILE A 393 -20.25 6.20 -11.02
N ALA A 394 -20.58 7.11 -10.09
CA ALA A 394 -21.90 7.72 -9.95
C ALA A 394 -21.98 9.09 -10.59
N SER A 395 -20.85 9.77 -10.84
CA SER A 395 -20.81 10.88 -11.79
C SER A 395 -21.04 10.41 -13.23
N ILE A 396 -20.88 9.10 -13.49
CA ILE A 396 -21.21 8.51 -14.78
C ILE A 396 -22.74 8.30 -14.85
N PRO A 397 -23.38 8.72 -15.96
CA PRO A 397 -24.83 8.59 -16.10
C PRO A 397 -25.27 7.15 -15.84
N GLY A 398 -26.41 6.97 -15.16
CA GLY A 398 -26.88 5.66 -14.68
C GLY A 398 -26.95 4.58 -15.77
N SER A 399 -27.21 4.97 -17.02
CA SER A 399 -27.25 4.07 -18.18
C SER A 399 -25.92 3.40 -18.52
N PHE A 400 -24.77 3.97 -18.11
CA PHE A 400 -23.45 3.42 -18.40
C PHE A 400 -22.86 2.57 -17.27
N ARG A 401 -23.48 2.56 -16.08
CA ARG A 401 -22.97 1.79 -14.94
C ARG A 401 -22.88 0.28 -15.23
N PRO A 402 -23.89 -0.37 -15.86
CA PRO A 402 -23.80 -1.79 -16.22
C PRO A 402 -22.65 -2.06 -17.21
N PHE A 403 -22.42 -1.14 -18.14
CA PHE A 403 -21.35 -1.26 -19.14
C PHE A 403 -19.96 -1.19 -18.51
N ILE A 404 -19.76 -0.32 -17.51
CA ILE A 404 -18.49 -0.22 -16.78
C ILE A 404 -18.22 -1.46 -15.93
N ILE A 405 -19.26 -1.98 -15.27
CA ILE A 405 -19.14 -3.25 -14.53
C ILE A 405 -18.77 -4.37 -15.50
N PHE A 406 -19.46 -4.45 -16.65
CA PHE A 406 -19.16 -5.44 -17.68
C PHE A 406 -17.71 -5.30 -18.20
N ILE A 407 -17.27 -4.09 -18.55
CA ILE A 407 -15.88 -3.83 -18.97
C ILE A 407 -14.89 -4.21 -17.87
N SER A 408 -15.18 -3.87 -16.61
CA SER A 408 -14.30 -4.16 -15.48
C SER A 408 -14.17 -5.67 -15.26
N VAL A 409 -15.29 -6.41 -15.35
CA VAL A 409 -15.29 -7.87 -15.28
C VAL A 409 -14.56 -8.47 -16.47
N ALA A 410 -14.81 -7.99 -17.69
CA ALA A 410 -14.13 -8.46 -18.90
C ALA A 410 -12.62 -8.22 -18.84
N LEU A 411 -12.18 -7.01 -18.43
CA LEU A 411 -10.78 -6.68 -18.23
C LEU A 411 -10.15 -7.48 -17.08
N GLY A 412 -10.91 -7.71 -16.00
CA GLY A 412 -10.55 -8.62 -14.93
C GLY A 412 -10.25 -10.02 -15.47
N ILE A 413 -11.21 -10.63 -16.17
CA ILE A 413 -11.06 -11.96 -16.78
C ILE A 413 -9.89 -11.99 -17.78
N LEU A 414 -9.74 -10.96 -18.63
CA LEU A 414 -8.64 -10.88 -19.58
C LEU A 414 -7.29 -10.82 -18.88
N SER A 415 -7.20 -10.10 -17.76
CA SER A 415 -5.98 -10.05 -16.95
C SER A 415 -5.64 -11.39 -16.28
N LEU A 416 -6.65 -12.23 -16.02
CA LEU A 416 -6.48 -13.60 -15.51
C LEU A 416 -6.13 -14.62 -16.60
N SER A 417 -6.54 -14.35 -17.84
CA SER A 417 -6.37 -15.25 -18.98
C SER A 417 -5.01 -15.10 -19.69
N LEU A 418 -4.07 -14.36 -19.10
CA LEU A 418 -2.75 -14.13 -19.69
C LEU A 418 -1.96 -15.44 -19.80
N LYS A 419 -1.26 -15.61 -20.92
CA LYS A 419 -0.40 -16.78 -21.15
C LYS A 419 0.74 -16.74 -20.12
N PHE A 420 0.94 -17.82 -19.36
CA PHE A 420 1.99 -17.97 -18.35
C PHE A 420 3.43 -18.05 -18.90
N LYS A 421 3.65 -17.65 -20.15
CA LYS A 421 4.98 -17.54 -20.75
C LYS A 421 5.57 -16.20 -20.35
N ASN A 422 6.87 -16.15 -20.06
CA ASN A 422 7.59 -14.92 -19.70
C ASN A 422 7.13 -14.26 -18.39
N ILE A 423 6.81 -15.07 -17.38
CA ILE A 423 6.68 -14.58 -16.00
C ILE A 423 8.10 -14.25 -15.51
N GLY A 424 8.31 -13.00 -15.11
CA GLY A 424 9.56 -12.54 -14.52
C GLY A 424 9.75 -13.03 -13.08
N TYR A 425 10.58 -12.32 -12.34
CA TYR A 425 10.76 -12.59 -10.91
C TYR A 425 9.42 -12.39 -10.19
N MET A 426 8.97 -13.36 -9.38
CA MET A 426 7.64 -13.30 -8.72
C MET A 426 7.46 -12.07 -7.81
N TRP A 427 8.55 -11.42 -7.43
CA TRP A 427 8.56 -10.21 -6.60
C TRP A 427 8.69 -8.92 -7.43
N SER A 428 8.72 -9.04 -8.75
CA SER A 428 8.65 -7.90 -9.65
C SER A 428 7.21 -7.62 -10.09
N TYR A 429 6.85 -6.34 -10.04
CA TYR A 429 5.58 -5.83 -10.53
C TYR A 429 5.87 -4.78 -11.61
N PRO A 430 5.29 -4.89 -12.82
CA PRO A 430 4.43 -5.96 -13.30
C PRO A 430 5.17 -7.29 -13.43
N LEU A 431 4.41 -8.38 -13.32
CA LEU A 431 4.97 -9.73 -13.29
C LEU A 431 5.43 -10.22 -14.68
N TYR A 432 4.78 -9.74 -15.75
CA TYR A 432 5.03 -10.19 -17.12
C TYR A 432 6.15 -9.40 -17.78
N GLU A 433 6.95 -10.08 -18.60
CA GLU A 433 8.02 -9.45 -19.39
C GLU A 433 7.55 -8.85 -20.71
N ASP A 434 6.41 -9.29 -21.24
CA ASP A 434 5.83 -8.69 -22.44
C ASP A 434 4.95 -7.49 -22.07
N SER A 435 5.04 -6.43 -22.89
CA SER A 435 4.39 -5.15 -22.61
C SER A 435 2.86 -5.25 -22.56
N GLN A 436 2.27 -6.07 -23.42
CA GLN A 436 0.81 -6.24 -23.49
C GLN A 436 0.25 -6.94 -22.25
N SER A 437 0.81 -8.08 -21.86
CA SER A 437 0.38 -8.81 -20.66
C SER A 437 0.66 -8.01 -19.39
N ALA A 438 1.78 -7.28 -19.35
CA ALA A 438 2.06 -6.38 -18.23
C ALA A 438 1.01 -5.27 -18.10
N MET A 439 0.63 -4.60 -19.19
CA MET A 439 -0.42 -3.57 -19.17
C MET A 439 -1.77 -4.15 -18.72
N LEU A 440 -2.16 -5.32 -19.24
CA LEU A 440 -3.40 -6.00 -18.84
C LEU A 440 -3.35 -6.39 -17.36
N TYR A 441 -2.21 -6.87 -16.87
CA TYR A 441 -2.01 -7.21 -15.47
C TYR A 441 -2.15 -5.99 -14.55
N VAL A 442 -1.48 -4.88 -14.89
CA VAL A 442 -1.59 -3.60 -14.15
C VAL A 442 -3.02 -3.08 -14.17
N THR A 443 -3.70 -3.14 -15.32
CA THR A 443 -5.10 -2.72 -15.47
C THR A 443 -6.02 -3.55 -14.59
N GLY A 444 -5.89 -4.88 -14.65
CA GLY A 444 -6.66 -5.79 -13.79
C GLY A 444 -6.38 -5.55 -12.32
N SER A 445 -5.14 -5.26 -11.93
CA SER A 445 -4.77 -4.95 -10.54
C SER A 445 -5.51 -3.72 -10.02
N TRP A 446 -5.60 -2.64 -10.80
CA TRP A 446 -6.39 -1.46 -10.45
C TRP A 446 -7.88 -1.79 -10.31
N ILE A 447 -8.42 -2.56 -11.25
CA ILE A 447 -9.83 -3.00 -11.20
C ILE A 447 -10.11 -3.81 -9.93
N PHE A 448 -9.26 -4.78 -9.59
CA PHE A 448 -9.40 -5.58 -8.38
C PHE A 448 -9.28 -4.74 -7.11
N VAL A 449 -8.31 -3.84 -7.03
CA VAL A 449 -8.14 -2.94 -5.88
C VAL A 449 -9.39 -2.09 -5.65
N PHE A 450 -9.91 -1.45 -6.71
CA PHE A 450 -11.13 -0.64 -6.59
C PHE A 450 -12.37 -1.48 -6.30
N GLY A 451 -12.53 -2.63 -6.98
CA GLY A 451 -13.65 -3.54 -6.75
C GLY A 451 -13.69 -4.06 -5.32
N LEU A 452 -12.56 -4.55 -4.80
CA LEU A 452 -12.46 -5.05 -3.42
C LEU A 452 -12.63 -3.92 -2.41
N SER A 453 -12.13 -2.72 -2.68
CA SER A 453 -12.37 -1.57 -1.81
C SER A 453 -13.85 -1.19 -1.74
N LEU A 454 -14.58 -1.25 -2.87
CA LEU A 454 -16.02 -0.96 -2.90
C LEU A 454 -16.84 -2.03 -2.19
N ILE A 455 -16.54 -3.32 -2.44
CA ILE A 455 -17.18 -4.44 -1.75
C ILE A 455 -16.95 -4.32 -0.24
N SER A 456 -15.71 -4.04 0.17
CA SER A 456 -15.36 -3.88 1.57
C SER A 456 -16.10 -2.72 2.23
N GLU A 457 -16.26 -1.61 1.53
CA GLU A 457 -17.05 -0.48 2.04
C GLU A 457 -18.52 -0.82 2.24
N ILE A 458 -19.14 -1.51 1.28
CA ILE A 458 -20.56 -1.85 1.34
C ILE A 458 -20.84 -2.86 2.45
N TYR A 459 -20.01 -3.90 2.55
CA TYR A 459 -20.30 -5.07 3.38
C TYR A 459 -19.50 -5.16 4.67
N MET A 460 -18.37 -4.44 4.77
CA MET A 460 -17.43 -4.55 5.89
C MET A 460 -17.22 -3.23 6.65
N ASN A 461 -18.00 -2.18 6.36
CA ASN A 461 -17.90 -0.92 7.10
C ASN A 461 -18.64 -0.95 8.46
N SER A 462 -18.54 -2.07 9.18
CA SER A 462 -19.13 -2.24 10.51
C SER A 462 -18.24 -3.11 11.41
N GLU A 463 -18.35 -2.89 12.72
CA GLU A 463 -17.82 -3.80 13.72
C GLU A 463 -18.87 -4.89 13.98
N PHE A 464 -18.61 -6.13 13.56
CA PHE A 464 -19.48 -7.25 13.93
C PHE A 464 -19.38 -7.56 15.43
N ASN A 465 -18.16 -7.63 15.95
CA ASN A 465 -17.86 -7.84 17.36
C ASN A 465 -16.62 -7.02 17.75
N PRO A 466 -16.70 -6.10 18.72
CA PRO A 466 -15.62 -5.17 19.02
C PRO A 466 -14.36 -5.87 19.58
N ILE A 467 -14.53 -6.95 20.35
CA ILE A 467 -13.43 -7.72 20.93
C ILE A 467 -12.67 -8.46 19.81
N LEU A 468 -13.39 -9.20 18.97
CA LEU A 468 -12.79 -9.91 17.84
C LEU A 468 -12.11 -8.94 16.86
N TYR A 469 -12.77 -7.83 16.57
CA TYR A 469 -12.24 -6.78 15.70
C TYR A 469 -10.92 -6.20 16.24
N LYS A 470 -10.88 -5.86 17.55
CA LYS A 470 -9.66 -5.42 18.23
C LYS A 470 -8.53 -6.45 18.05
N HIS A 471 -8.82 -7.73 18.28
CA HIS A 471 -7.81 -8.79 18.14
C HIS A 471 -7.33 -8.98 16.70
N PHE A 472 -8.22 -9.04 15.71
CA PHE A 472 -7.81 -9.22 14.30
C PHE A 472 -6.93 -8.10 13.77
N ILE A 473 -7.24 -6.86 14.13
CA ILE A 473 -6.43 -5.72 13.67
C ILE A 473 -5.07 -5.72 14.34
N THR A 474 -5.07 -5.96 15.65
CA THR A 474 -3.85 -5.97 16.45
C THR A 474 -2.93 -7.13 16.02
N SER A 475 -3.50 -8.28 15.69
CA SER A 475 -2.75 -9.46 15.28
C SER A 475 -2.20 -9.35 13.86
N SER A 476 -2.84 -8.58 12.96
CA SER A 476 -2.45 -8.49 11.54
C SER A 476 -0.97 -8.16 11.31
N ILE A 477 -0.40 -7.19 12.04
CA ILE A 477 1.01 -6.81 11.91
C ILE A 477 1.94 -7.90 12.47
N ILE A 478 1.54 -8.56 13.55
CA ILE A 478 2.32 -9.65 14.15
C ILE A 478 2.33 -10.84 13.19
N PHE A 479 1.17 -11.23 12.66
CA PHE A 479 1.04 -12.30 11.67
C PHE A 479 1.94 -12.02 10.46
N TYR A 480 1.87 -10.81 9.91
CA TYR A 480 2.72 -10.41 8.81
C TYR A 480 4.23 -10.52 9.14
N ILE A 481 4.67 -10.23 10.36
CA ILE A 481 6.09 -10.33 10.72
C ILE A 481 6.52 -11.80 10.92
N VAL A 482 5.73 -12.61 11.62
CA VAL A 482 6.14 -13.95 12.07
C VAL A 482 5.72 -15.11 11.15
N HIS A 483 4.84 -14.89 10.18
CA HIS A 483 4.29 -16.01 9.38
C HIS A 483 5.35 -16.80 8.63
N MET A 484 6.39 -16.17 8.07
CA MET A 484 7.43 -16.88 7.33
C MET A 484 8.25 -17.80 8.23
N PHE A 485 8.51 -17.40 9.49
CA PHE A 485 9.17 -18.26 10.48
C PHE A 485 8.36 -19.54 10.71
N TRP A 486 7.05 -19.40 10.98
CA TRP A 486 6.19 -20.55 11.22
C TRP A 486 5.95 -21.39 9.97
N LEU A 487 5.92 -20.77 8.80
CA LEU A 487 5.86 -21.47 7.52
C LEU A 487 7.07 -22.39 7.36
N GLU A 488 8.29 -21.87 7.55
CA GLU A 488 9.50 -22.68 7.45
C GLU A 488 9.55 -23.78 8.51
N ALA A 489 9.10 -23.50 9.73
CA ALA A 489 9.00 -24.52 10.77
C ALA A 489 8.02 -25.64 10.38
N CYS A 490 6.84 -25.30 9.87
CA CYS A 490 5.87 -26.30 9.40
C CYS A 490 6.44 -27.13 8.24
N LEU A 491 7.15 -26.50 7.29
CA LEU A 491 7.77 -27.21 6.18
C LEU A 491 8.87 -28.16 6.67
N SER A 492 9.82 -27.67 7.49
CA SER A 492 10.95 -28.44 8.01
C SER A 492 10.53 -29.59 8.92
N TYR A 493 9.54 -29.39 9.79
CA TYR A 493 9.21 -30.35 10.85
C TYR A 493 7.94 -31.17 10.60
N LEU A 494 7.05 -30.74 9.69
CA LEU A 494 5.81 -31.46 9.39
C LEU A 494 5.74 -31.95 7.93
N ILE A 495 5.94 -31.08 6.94
CA ILE A 495 5.71 -31.50 5.54
C ILE A 495 6.82 -32.41 5.03
N ILE A 496 8.08 -32.02 5.21
CA ILE A 496 9.23 -32.76 4.66
C ILE A 496 9.38 -34.13 5.34
N PRO A 497 9.42 -34.25 6.69
CA PRO A 497 9.67 -35.54 7.33
C PRO A 497 8.57 -36.57 7.09
N TYR A 498 7.32 -36.12 6.97
CA TYR A 498 6.16 -36.98 6.76
C TYR A 498 5.78 -37.14 5.28
N ASN A 499 6.54 -36.52 4.36
CA ASN A 499 6.34 -36.60 2.91
C ASN A 499 4.88 -36.37 2.47
N ILE A 500 4.20 -35.40 3.09
CA ILE A 500 2.79 -35.10 2.85
C ILE A 500 2.61 -34.62 1.41
N THR A 501 1.57 -35.08 0.71
CA THR A 501 1.34 -34.68 -0.69
C THR A 501 0.97 -33.18 -0.79
N PHE A 502 1.18 -32.60 -1.98
CA PHE A 502 1.04 -31.17 -2.21
C PHE A 502 -0.34 -30.61 -1.79
N ASP A 503 -1.43 -31.28 -2.17
CA ASP A 503 -2.79 -30.79 -1.93
C ASP A 503 -3.12 -30.69 -0.43
N TYR A 504 -2.79 -31.73 0.34
CA TYR A 504 -2.96 -31.71 1.80
C TYR A 504 -2.00 -30.75 2.48
N SER A 505 -0.78 -30.61 1.95
CA SER A 505 0.22 -29.70 2.50
C SER A 505 -0.24 -28.24 2.46
N ILE A 506 -0.95 -27.79 1.42
CA ILE A 506 -1.48 -26.42 1.37
C ILE A 506 -2.39 -26.17 2.58
N PHE A 507 -3.36 -27.06 2.82
CA PHE A 507 -4.32 -26.90 3.92
C PHE A 507 -3.64 -27.01 5.29
N ILE A 508 -2.83 -28.06 5.49
CA ILE A 508 -2.15 -28.30 6.77
C ILE A 508 -1.20 -27.15 7.12
N VAL A 509 -0.36 -26.71 6.19
CA VAL A 509 0.58 -25.60 6.45
C VAL A 509 -0.20 -24.30 6.67
N PHE A 510 -1.19 -23.98 5.84
CA PHE A 510 -1.93 -22.73 6.00
C PHE A 510 -2.62 -22.63 7.37
N ILE A 511 -3.35 -23.67 7.77
CA ILE A 511 -4.04 -23.70 9.06
C ILE A 511 -3.03 -23.69 10.22
N SER A 512 -1.93 -24.45 10.12
CA SER A 512 -0.89 -24.49 11.15
C SER A 512 -0.21 -23.14 11.33
N VAL A 513 0.14 -22.47 10.23
CA VAL A 513 0.78 -21.14 10.26
C VAL A 513 -0.17 -20.10 10.86
N ILE A 514 -1.45 -20.10 10.50
CA ILE A 514 -2.44 -19.18 11.11
C ILE A 514 -2.61 -19.47 12.61
N GLY A 515 -2.66 -20.74 13.02
CA GLY A 515 -2.74 -21.15 14.42
C GLY A 515 -1.51 -20.71 15.23
N LEU A 516 -0.30 -20.93 14.70
CA LEU A 516 0.96 -20.56 15.36
C LEU A 516 1.19 -19.04 15.38
N CYS A 517 0.78 -18.31 14.34
CA CYS A 517 0.73 -16.85 14.37
C CYS A 517 -0.25 -16.33 15.44
N SER A 518 -1.41 -16.97 15.59
CA SER A 518 -2.40 -16.64 16.63
C SER A 518 -1.84 -16.88 18.04
N LEU A 519 -1.16 -18.02 18.23
CA LEU A 519 -0.47 -18.33 19.49
C LEU A 519 0.64 -17.31 19.79
N SER A 520 1.45 -16.95 18.79
CA SER A 520 2.48 -15.92 18.93
C SER A 520 1.87 -14.60 19.36
N TYR A 521 0.80 -14.15 18.70
CA TYR A 521 0.06 -12.96 19.07
C TYR A 521 -0.41 -13.00 20.54
N PHE A 522 -1.02 -14.11 20.96
CA PHE A 522 -1.49 -14.27 22.34
C PHE A 522 -0.34 -14.20 23.35
N LEU A 523 0.79 -14.89 23.09
CA LEU A 523 1.97 -14.82 23.94
C LEU A 523 2.55 -13.41 24.02
N MET A 524 2.64 -12.71 22.87
CA MET A 524 3.17 -11.34 22.80
C MET A 524 2.29 -10.34 23.56
N THR A 525 0.97 -10.52 23.57
CA THR A 525 0.03 -9.66 24.31
C THR A 525 0.06 -9.90 25.83
N ARG A 526 0.58 -11.04 26.29
CA ARG A 526 0.76 -11.32 27.72
C ARG A 526 2.02 -10.68 28.30
N ILE A 527 3.02 -10.40 27.49
CA ILE A 527 4.30 -9.83 27.94
C ILE A 527 4.24 -8.30 27.78
N SER A 528 4.25 -7.58 28.91
CA SER A 528 4.24 -6.12 28.91
C SER A 528 5.42 -5.54 28.11
N GLY A 529 5.15 -4.52 27.29
CA GLY A 529 6.14 -3.88 26.43
C GLY A 529 6.38 -4.58 25.08
N LEU A 530 6.21 -5.89 24.98
CA LEU A 530 6.53 -6.63 23.76
C LEU A 530 5.61 -6.22 22.60
N CYS A 531 4.33 -5.94 22.83
CA CYS A 531 3.45 -5.36 21.80
C CYS A 531 3.94 -4.00 21.26
N THR A 532 4.53 -3.15 22.11
CA THR A 532 5.02 -1.83 21.66
C THR A 532 6.19 -1.95 20.70
N LEU A 533 7.02 -2.99 20.88
CA LEU A 533 8.12 -3.34 19.97
C LEU A 533 7.61 -3.70 18.57
N PHE A 534 6.45 -4.36 18.48
CA PHE A 534 5.78 -4.68 17.21
C PHE A 534 4.86 -3.55 16.70
N GLY A 535 4.99 -2.33 17.24
CA GLY A 535 4.24 -1.16 16.78
C GLY A 535 2.76 -1.18 17.18
N VAL A 536 2.40 -2.04 18.13
CA VAL A 536 1.05 -2.17 18.67
C VAL A 536 0.95 -1.36 19.96
N SER A 537 0.17 -0.28 19.95
CA SER A 537 -0.21 0.44 21.16
C SER A 537 -1.47 -0.18 21.76
N ILE A 538 -1.32 -0.98 22.81
CA ILE A 538 -2.46 -1.42 23.62
C ILE A 538 -2.77 -0.28 24.59
N SER A 539 -3.90 0.41 24.41
CA SER A 539 -4.46 1.25 25.48
C SER A 539 -4.89 0.32 26.59
N LEU A 540 -4.02 0.11 27.59
CA LEU A 540 -4.30 -0.67 28.79
C LEU A 540 -5.41 -0.03 29.67
N SER A 541 -6.00 1.09 29.26
CA SER A 541 -7.01 1.84 30.01
C SER A 541 -8.44 1.34 29.83
N ASP A 542 -8.73 0.54 28.80
CA ASP A 542 -10.12 0.31 28.37
C ASP A 542 -10.75 -0.99 28.95
N ASP A 543 -9.98 -1.76 29.73
CA ASP A 543 -10.43 -3.02 30.37
C ASP A 543 -10.57 -2.88 31.90
N LYS A 544 -10.92 -1.68 32.40
CA LYS A 544 -11.26 -1.46 33.82
C LYS A 544 -12.75 -1.33 34.06
#